data_AF-A0A3B1DK73-F1
#
_entry.id   AF-A0A3B1DK73-F1
#
_cell.length_a   1.000
_cell.length_b   1.000
_cell.length_c   1.000
_cell.angle_alpha   90.00
_cell.angle_beta   90.00
_cell.angle_gamma   90.00
#
_symmetry.space_group_name_H-M   'P 1'
#
loop_
_entity.id
_entity.type
_entity.pdbx_description
1 polymer ?
#
loop_
_entity_poly.entity_id
_entity_poly.type
_entity_poly.pdbx_seq_one_letter_code
_entity_poly.pdbx_strand_id
1 'polypeptide(L)'
;MEKQSNRCCQECGIRVDHLPTIVEFEEQEIFLFDPVVCKKCLLDLCDDYSVRCENCGGSIPPYSQVGVLKGECGKREFVHMNTSCSTVGSAFYGYLGKGNLHQFIEIEAC
;
A
#
# COMPACT_ATOMS: atom_id res chain seq x y z
N MET A 1 -23.74 17.71 -10.93
CA MET A 1 -22.78 18.68 -10.36
C MET A 1 -21.70 17.87 -9.67
N GLU A 2 -20.58 17.63 -10.35
CA GLU A 2 -19.44 16.94 -9.74
C GLU A 2 -18.85 17.87 -8.67
N LYS A 3 -18.83 17.39 -7.42
CA LYS A 3 -18.16 18.10 -6.32
C LYS A 3 -16.73 18.37 -6.77
N GLN A 4 -16.27 19.61 -6.66
CA GLN A 4 -14.85 19.93 -6.72
C GLN A 4 -14.19 19.21 -5.54
N SER A 5 -13.80 17.96 -5.75
CA SER A 5 -13.06 17.17 -4.77
C SER A 5 -11.80 17.95 -4.44
N ASN A 6 -11.61 18.25 -3.17
CA ASN A 6 -10.48 19.00 -2.65
C ASN A 6 -9.17 18.36 -3.15
N ARG A 7 -8.54 18.95 -4.18
CA ARG A 7 -7.31 18.42 -4.80
C ARG A 7 -6.06 18.83 -4.01
N CYS A 8 -6.18 19.07 -2.72
CA CYS A 8 -5.04 19.38 -1.87
C CYS A 8 -4.45 18.09 -1.33
N CYS A 9 -3.13 18.00 -1.35
CA CYS A 9 -2.39 16.91 -0.73
C CYS A 9 -2.79 16.79 0.73
N GLN A 10 -3.19 15.59 1.16
CA GLN A 10 -3.60 15.34 2.54
C GLN A 10 -2.44 15.44 3.55
N GLU A 11 -1.19 15.34 3.10
CA GLU A 11 -0.01 15.46 3.97
C GLU A 11 0.45 16.92 4.15
N CYS A 12 0.62 17.67 3.06
CA CYS A 12 1.21 19.02 3.10
C CYS A 12 0.27 20.15 2.71
N GLY A 13 -0.97 19.85 2.29
CA GLY A 13 -1.97 20.84 1.88
C GLY A 13 -1.74 21.48 0.50
N ILE A 14 -0.61 21.21 -0.16
CA ILE A 14 -0.30 21.75 -1.50
C ILE A 14 -1.27 21.16 -2.54
N ARG A 15 -1.70 21.98 -3.50
CA ARG A 15 -2.54 21.54 -4.61
C ARG A 15 -1.84 20.47 -5.46
N VAL A 16 -2.55 19.40 -5.75
CA VAL A 16 -2.17 18.33 -6.67
C VAL A 16 -2.88 18.56 -7.99
N ASP A 17 -2.10 18.77 -9.05
CA ASP A 17 -2.63 19.13 -10.36
C ASP A 17 -3.27 17.94 -11.09
N HIS A 18 -2.70 16.76 -10.93
CA HIS A 18 -3.08 15.54 -11.65
C HIS A 18 -3.25 14.35 -10.69
N LEU A 19 -4.27 13.54 -10.95
CA LEU A 19 -4.49 12.24 -10.33
C LEU A 19 -4.55 11.17 -11.42
N PRO A 20 -4.08 9.93 -11.15
CA PRO A 20 -3.40 9.51 -9.93
C PRO A 20 -2.05 10.24 -9.75
N THR A 21 -1.55 10.27 -8.53
CA THR A 21 -0.16 10.65 -8.31
C THR A 21 0.71 9.46 -8.69
N ILE A 22 1.61 9.68 -9.64
CA ILE A 22 2.49 8.64 -10.19
C ILE A 22 3.91 8.87 -9.68
N VAL A 23 4.47 7.86 -9.04
CA VAL A 23 5.88 7.85 -8.58
C VAL A 23 6.53 6.52 -8.90
N GLU A 24 7.86 6.52 -8.97
CA GLU A 24 8.67 5.32 -9.05
C GLU A 24 9.45 5.19 -7.74
N PHE A 25 9.35 4.03 -7.08
CA PHE A 25 9.98 3.76 -5.79
C PHE A 25 10.54 2.33 -5.78
N GLU A 26 11.84 2.17 -5.52
CA GLU A 26 12.54 0.88 -5.59
C GLU A 26 12.18 0.06 -6.87
N GLU A 27 12.23 0.69 -8.05
CA GLU A 27 11.89 0.09 -9.35
C GLU A 27 10.41 -0.32 -9.53
N GLN A 28 9.53 0.12 -8.62
CA GLN A 28 8.09 -0.11 -8.69
C GLN A 28 7.36 1.19 -9.07
N GLU A 29 6.50 1.12 -10.08
CA GLU A 29 5.63 2.23 -10.46
C GLU A 29 4.35 2.21 -9.60
N ILE A 30 4.09 3.31 -8.89
CA ILE A 30 2.96 3.45 -7.96
C ILE A 30 1.97 4.45 -8.55
N PHE A 31 0.70 4.04 -8.64
CA PHE A 31 -0.41 4.86 -9.09
C PHE A 31 -1.39 5.08 -7.93
N LEU A 32 -1.29 6.23 -7.25
CA LEU A 32 -2.16 6.55 -6.12
C LEU A 32 -3.34 7.43 -6.55
N PHE A 33 -4.54 6.85 -6.55
CA PHE A 33 -5.80 7.54 -6.89
C PHE A 33 -6.46 8.19 -5.68
N ASP A 34 -6.44 7.52 -4.53
CA ASP A 34 -6.92 7.99 -3.23
C ASP A 34 -6.07 7.34 -2.13
N PRO A 35 -5.62 8.09 -1.10
CA PRO A 35 -5.84 9.52 -0.88
C PRO A 35 -5.11 10.44 -1.88
N VAL A 36 -5.56 11.70 -1.97
CA VAL A 36 -4.87 12.75 -2.74
C VAL A 36 -3.57 13.13 -2.02
N VAL A 37 -2.42 12.67 -2.52
CA VAL A 37 -1.09 12.95 -1.96
C VAL A 37 -0.17 13.43 -3.08
N CYS A 38 0.62 14.49 -2.88
CA CYS A 38 1.55 14.97 -3.90
C CYS A 38 2.76 14.02 -4.04
N LYS A 39 3.46 14.09 -5.18
CA LYS A 39 4.61 13.21 -5.47
C LYS A 39 5.65 13.17 -4.36
N LYS A 40 6.02 14.33 -3.80
CA LYS A 40 7.02 14.40 -2.72
C LYS A 40 6.54 13.64 -1.48
N CYS A 41 5.34 13.97 -0.99
CA CYS A 41 4.80 13.32 0.19
C CYS A 41 4.55 11.83 -0.04
N LEU A 42 4.22 11.39 -1.25
CA LEU A 42 4.05 9.97 -1.53
C LEU A 42 5.39 9.22 -1.43
N LEU A 43 6.48 9.79 -1.93
CA LEU A 43 7.82 9.21 -1.77
C LEU A 43 8.24 9.17 -0.30
N ASP A 44 8.05 10.27 0.43
CA ASP A 44 8.33 10.33 1.88
C ASP A 44 7.54 9.23 2.64
N LEU A 45 6.26 9.04 2.29
CA LEU A 45 5.45 7.97 2.86
C LEU A 45 5.96 6.57 2.49
N CYS A 46 6.50 6.38 1.28
CA CYS A 46 7.11 5.11 0.89
C CYS A 46 8.37 4.85 1.71
N ASP A 47 9.24 5.84 1.91
CA ASP A 47 10.43 5.69 2.75
C ASP A 47 10.07 5.34 4.21
N ASP A 48 9.05 6.01 4.77
CA ASP A 48 8.69 5.89 6.19
C ASP A 48 7.85 4.64 6.52
N TYR A 49 6.98 4.22 5.60
CA TYR A 49 5.90 3.26 5.90
C TYR A 49 5.90 2.01 5.02
N SER A 50 6.84 1.87 4.08
CA SER A 50 6.93 0.62 3.34
C SER A 50 7.34 -0.54 4.25
N VAL A 51 6.75 -1.70 4.02
CA VAL A 51 7.09 -2.94 4.73
C VAL A 51 7.82 -3.89 3.79
N ARG A 52 8.61 -4.82 4.33
CA ARG A 52 9.26 -5.83 3.50
C ARG A 52 8.32 -7.03 3.31
N CYS A 53 8.30 -7.56 2.09
CA CYS A 53 7.63 -8.79 1.77
C CYS A 53 8.42 -9.97 2.35
N GLU A 54 7.81 -10.76 3.23
CA GLU A 54 8.48 -11.92 3.86
C GLU A 54 8.81 -13.04 2.86
N ASN A 55 8.18 -13.04 1.68
CA ASN A 55 8.39 -14.07 0.65
C ASN A 55 9.52 -13.73 -0.33
N CYS A 56 9.59 -12.48 -0.83
CA CYS A 56 10.58 -12.08 -1.84
C CYS A 56 11.61 -11.05 -1.35
N GLY A 57 11.46 -10.50 -0.14
CA GLY A 57 12.30 -9.43 0.40
C GLY A 57 12.10 -8.06 -0.24
N GLY A 58 11.27 -7.96 -1.29
CA GLY A 58 10.95 -6.70 -1.94
C GLY A 58 10.16 -5.75 -1.04
N SER A 59 10.26 -4.44 -1.30
CA SER A 59 9.47 -3.45 -0.57
C SER A 59 8.00 -3.46 -1.02
N ILE A 60 7.10 -3.29 -0.07
CA ILE A 60 5.66 -3.14 -0.25
C ILE A 60 5.32 -1.69 0.15
N PRO A 61 5.03 -0.81 -0.83
CA PRO A 61 4.66 0.57 -0.55
C PRO A 61 3.37 0.70 0.27
N PRO A 62 3.18 1.82 1.00
CA PRO A 62 1.89 2.15 1.59
C PRO A 62 0.82 2.26 0.51
N TYR A 63 -0.43 2.12 0.92
CA TYR A 63 -1.62 2.08 0.06
C TYR A 63 -1.68 0.89 -0.92
N SER A 64 -0.94 -0.18 -0.62
CA SER A 64 -0.94 -1.42 -1.40
C SER A 64 -1.94 -2.45 -0.86
N GLN A 65 -2.46 -3.29 -1.76
CA GLN A 65 -3.10 -4.54 -1.37
C GLN A 65 -2.03 -5.55 -0.97
N VAL A 66 -2.22 -6.18 0.18
CA VAL A 66 -1.24 -7.08 0.78
C VAL A 66 -1.89 -8.39 1.22
N GLY A 67 -1.11 -9.45 1.12
CA GLY A 67 -1.38 -10.70 1.78
C GLY A 67 -0.84 -10.61 3.20
N VAL A 68 -1.57 -11.15 4.16
CA VAL A 68 -1.20 -11.13 5.56
C VAL A 68 -1.15 -12.56 6.06
N LEU A 69 0.00 -12.96 6.59
CA LEU A 69 0.20 -14.27 7.19
C LEU A 69 0.19 -14.14 8.72
N LYS A 70 -0.31 -15.17 9.40
CA LYS A 70 -0.14 -15.33 10.85
C LYS A 70 1.25 -15.91 11.08
N GLY A 71 2.22 -15.05 11.36
CA GLY A 71 3.58 -15.43 11.74
C GLY A 71 3.64 -16.00 13.16
N GLU A 72 4.83 -16.45 13.55
CA GLU A 72 5.05 -16.97 14.91
C GLU A 72 4.78 -15.91 15.98
N CYS A 73 4.26 -16.35 17.13
CA CYS A 73 3.87 -15.49 18.26
C CYS A 73 2.79 -14.44 17.94
N GLY A 74 1.96 -14.67 16.92
CA GLY A 74 0.84 -13.77 16.57
C GLY A 74 1.27 -12.48 15.87
N LYS A 75 2.52 -12.42 15.40
CA LYS A 75 2.96 -11.33 14.53
C LYS A 75 2.30 -11.46 13.15
N ARG A 76 2.06 -10.31 12.51
CA ARG A 76 1.53 -10.26 11.15
C ARG A 76 2.69 -10.08 10.21
N GLU A 77 2.76 -10.96 9.23
CA GLU A 77 3.75 -10.95 8.16
C GLU A 77 3.06 -10.50 6.88
N PHE A 78 3.71 -9.63 6.11
CA PHE A 78 3.14 -9.04 4.91
C PHE A 78 3.79 -9.65 3.67
N VAL A 79 2.98 -9.94 2.65
CA VAL A 79 3.45 -10.45 1.36
C VAL A 79 2.79 -9.68 0.21
N HIS A 80 3.50 -9.56 -0.92
CA HIS A 80 2.92 -9.00 -2.13
C HIS A 80 1.76 -9.87 -2.63
N MET A 81 0.71 -9.22 -3.15
CA MET A 81 -0.43 -9.88 -3.80
C MET A 81 -0.27 -9.86 -5.33
N ASN A 82 0.76 -10.51 -5.85
CA ASN A 82 0.95 -10.63 -7.29
C ASN A 82 1.36 -12.06 -7.68
N THR A 83 1.20 -12.41 -8.95
CA THR A 83 1.50 -13.77 -9.46
C THR A 83 2.98 -14.10 -9.43
N SER A 84 3.86 -13.10 -9.36
CA SER A 84 5.32 -13.27 -9.29
C SER A 84 5.82 -13.55 -7.87
N CYS A 85 5.03 -13.20 -6.85
CA CYS A 85 5.30 -13.43 -5.45
C CYS A 85 4.24 -14.41 -4.94
N SER A 86 4.50 -15.71 -5.12
CA SER A 86 3.57 -16.78 -4.75
C SER A 86 3.12 -16.64 -3.29
N THR A 87 1.85 -16.35 -3.05
CA THR A 87 1.29 -16.41 -1.70
C THR A 87 1.41 -17.85 -1.20
N VAL A 88 2.15 -18.06 -0.12
CA VAL A 88 2.06 -19.31 0.65
C VAL A 88 0.62 -19.48 1.14
N GLY A 89 0.12 -20.72 1.12
CA GLY A 89 -1.27 -21.04 1.46
C GLY A 89 -1.71 -20.43 2.81
N SER A 90 -3.00 -20.10 2.90
CA SER A 90 -3.64 -19.44 4.06
C SER A 90 -3.28 -17.96 4.31
N ALA A 91 -2.98 -17.20 3.25
CA ALA A 91 -2.84 -15.74 3.34
C ALA A 91 -4.21 -15.04 3.46
N PHE A 92 -4.35 -14.17 4.47
CA PHE A 92 -5.48 -13.25 4.61
C PHE A 92 -5.29 -12.03 3.70
N TYR A 93 -6.38 -11.34 3.34
CA TYR A 93 -6.33 -10.17 2.47
C TYR A 93 -6.50 -8.89 3.31
N GLY A 94 -5.70 -7.87 3.01
CA GLY A 94 -5.87 -6.57 3.63
C GLY A 94 -5.28 -5.43 2.81
N TYR A 95 -5.51 -4.21 3.28
CA TYR A 95 -5.01 -2.98 2.68
C TYR A 95 -4.03 -2.31 3.63
N LEU A 96 -2.77 -2.16 3.20
CA LEU A 96 -1.77 -1.45 3.98
C LEU A 96 -1.92 0.05 3.71
N GLY A 97 -2.28 0.85 4.71
CA GLY A 97 -2.28 2.32 4.63
C GLY A 97 -0.90 2.90 4.94
N LYS A 98 -0.84 3.96 5.77
CA LYS A 98 0.41 4.48 6.35
C LYS A 98 0.96 3.55 7.43
N GLY A 99 1.48 2.38 7.04
CA GLY A 99 2.03 1.37 7.94
C GLY A 99 1.00 0.64 8.82
N ASN A 100 -0.29 0.97 8.66
CA ASN A 100 -1.38 0.34 9.40
C ASN A 100 -2.22 -0.52 8.45
N LEU A 101 -2.55 -1.73 8.90
CA LEU A 101 -3.42 -2.64 8.15
C LEU A 101 -4.88 -2.26 8.37
N HIS A 102 -5.57 -1.91 7.29
CA HIS A 102 -6.99 -1.63 7.24
C HIS A 102 -7.72 -2.72 6.41
N GLN A 103 -9.03 -2.87 6.64
CA GLN A 103 -9.89 -3.82 5.92
C GLN A 103 -9.35 -5.26 5.92
N PHE A 104 -9.12 -5.80 7.12
CA PHE A 104 -8.76 -7.21 7.31
C PHE A 104 -10.00 -8.07 7.06
N ILE A 105 -10.07 -8.74 5.92
CA ILE A 105 -11.11 -9.73 5.65
C ILE A 105 -10.45 -11.11 5.72
N GLU A 106 -10.88 -11.89 6.71
CA GLU A 106 -10.52 -13.29 6.83
C GLU A 106 -11.27 -14.06 5.73
N ILE A 107 -10.60 -14.26 4.60
CA ILE A 107 -11.08 -15.16 3.55
C ILE A 107 -10.27 -16.44 3.70
N GLU A 108 -10.92 -17.49 4.19
CA GLU A 108 -10.37 -18.84 4.20
C GLU A 108 -10.36 -19.33 2.74
N ALA A 109 -9.19 -19.31 2.10
CA ALA A 109 -9.03 -19.89 0.77
C ALA A 109 -8.92 -21.42 0.92
N CYS A 110 -10.01 -22.13 0.61
CA CYS A 110 -10.06 -23.60 0.48
C CYS A 110 -9.34 -24.09 -0.78
#